data_AF-A0A6N6L827-F1
#
_entry.id   AF-A0A6N6L827-F1
#
_cell.length_a   1.000
_cell.length_b   1.000
_cell.length_c   1.000
_cell.angle_alpha   90.00
_cell.angle_beta   90.00
_cell.angle_gamma   90.00
#
_symmetry.space_group_name_H-M   'P 1'
#
loop_
_entity.id
_entity.type
_entity.pdbx_description
1 polymer ?
#
loop_
_entity_poly.entity_id
_entity_poly.type
_entity_poly.pdbx_seq_one_letter_code
_entity_poly.pdbx_strand_id
1 'polypeptide(L)'
;MAEESDLEKTEQATPRRLEQAREEGQVPQSRELSTFLVMMTGVAGLWVMGQWVAGRIVALVKGGLTFEPELARDTALMVANLRDVLTDAVLTVAPVFAVLLAAAVAAPILMGGMVFSPKALQFKFERMDPLKGLGKMFSVHGAAELVKALLKAVLVGGVGAWAIWREKDQLLALMSQPLVSSLNDFAQIVLFSSLLVVSSLALLAVLDVPFQLWQYHDKLKMTKEQVRQEHKETEGDPQLKARIRQAQREMARRRMMAEVPKADVVVTNPTHYAVALRYDASKMGAPVVVAKGSDHLAQKIREIAAENNVPMLEAPPLARALFAHCDIDQAVPATLYTAVAEVMAYVYQLNQWLAGGGKAPATPQALPVPADMDPGAGQA
;
A
#
# COMPACT_ATOMS: atom_id res chain seq x y z
N MET A 1 25.60 -11.81 12.18
CA MET A 1 24.40 -10.94 12.21
C MET A 1 23.49 -11.57 13.23
N ALA A 2 23.21 -10.84 14.31
CA ALA A 2 22.52 -11.37 15.47
C ALA A 2 21.18 -11.97 15.04
N GLU A 3 20.94 -13.22 15.44
CA GLU A 3 19.60 -13.80 15.48
C GLU A 3 18.79 -12.90 16.44
N GLU A 4 18.07 -11.91 15.89
CA GLU A 4 17.04 -11.20 16.62
C GLU A 4 16.09 -12.26 17.16
N SER A 5 16.11 -12.43 18.48
CA SER A 5 15.30 -13.39 19.20
C SER A 5 13.85 -13.24 18.76
N ASP A 6 13.28 -14.30 18.16
CA ASP A 6 11.88 -14.30 17.70
C ASP A 6 10.89 -13.99 18.84
N LEU A 7 11.33 -14.03 20.10
CA LEU A 7 10.58 -13.60 21.29
C LEU A 7 10.26 -12.10 21.32
N GLU A 8 11.02 -11.25 20.61
CA GLU A 8 10.79 -9.79 20.61
C GLU A 8 9.73 -9.34 19.58
N LYS A 9 9.41 -10.21 18.61
CA LYS A 9 8.43 -9.94 17.54
C LYS A 9 7.01 -10.22 18.02
N THR A 10 6.41 -9.21 18.63
CA THR A 10 5.07 -9.29 19.23
C THR A 10 3.99 -8.58 18.42
N GLU A 11 4.36 -7.64 17.56
CA GLU A 11 3.43 -6.82 16.79
C GLU A 11 3.07 -7.47 15.45
N GLN A 12 1.85 -7.23 14.98
CA GLN A 12 1.41 -7.71 13.67
C GLN A 12 2.14 -6.96 12.55
N ALA A 13 2.31 -7.64 11.42
CA ALA A 13 2.90 -7.04 10.22
C ALA A 13 2.05 -5.86 9.74
N THR A 14 2.69 -4.72 9.46
CA THR A 14 2.04 -3.57 8.83
C THR A 14 1.66 -3.90 7.37
N PRO A 15 0.73 -3.15 6.75
CA PRO A 15 0.38 -3.35 5.34
C PRO A 15 1.59 -3.24 4.40
N ARG A 16 2.48 -2.28 4.66
CA ARG A 16 3.70 -2.08 3.88
C ARG A 16 4.68 -3.24 4.05
N ARG A 17 4.80 -3.85 5.23
CA ARG A 17 5.58 -5.07 5.42
C ARG A 17 5.02 -6.26 4.63
N LEU A 18 3.69 -6.41 4.58
CA LEU A 18 3.03 -7.44 3.77
C LEU A 18 3.28 -7.22 2.26
N GLU A 19 3.21 -5.97 1.80
CA GLU A 19 3.53 -5.61 0.41
C GLU A 19 4.99 -5.90 0.06
N GLN A 20 5.94 -5.52 0.92
CA GLN A 20 7.36 -5.85 0.74
C GLN A 20 7.60 -7.35 0.65
N ALA A 21 6.97 -8.13 1.55
CA ALA A 21 7.05 -9.59 1.50
C ALA A 21 6.56 -10.14 0.16
N ARG A 22 5.45 -9.62 -0.36
CA ARG A 22 4.93 -9.98 -1.70
C ARG A 22 5.89 -9.57 -2.82
N GLU A 23 6.46 -8.35 -2.78
CA GLU A 23 7.45 -7.90 -3.76
C GLU A 23 8.72 -8.76 -3.78
N GLU A 24 9.10 -9.33 -2.63
CA GLU A 24 10.20 -10.27 -2.52
C GLU A 24 9.84 -11.70 -2.97
N GLY A 25 8.58 -11.95 -3.32
CA GLY A 25 8.05 -13.25 -3.71
C GLY A 25 7.73 -14.16 -2.53
N GLN A 26 7.62 -13.63 -1.32
CA GLN A 26 7.23 -14.37 -0.12
C GLN A 26 5.70 -14.38 0.00
N VAL A 27 5.09 -15.47 -0.44
CA VAL A 27 3.65 -15.73 -0.33
C VAL A 27 3.40 -17.03 0.43
N PRO A 28 2.27 -17.15 1.16
CA PRO A 28 1.90 -18.41 1.79
C PRO A 28 1.66 -19.46 0.71
N GLN A 29 2.19 -20.68 0.92
CA GLN A 29 2.01 -21.81 0.02
C GLN A 29 1.81 -23.09 0.83
N SER A 30 0.78 -23.86 0.49
CA SER A 30 0.52 -25.19 1.05
C SER A 30 0.73 -26.21 -0.04
N ARG A 31 1.63 -27.16 0.23
CA ARG A 31 1.88 -28.30 -0.66
C ARG A 31 0.70 -29.27 -0.65
N GLU A 32 0.00 -29.38 0.49
CA GLU A 32 -1.17 -30.26 0.62
C GLU A 32 -2.35 -29.76 -0.20
N LEU A 33 -2.64 -28.46 -0.15
CA LEU A 33 -3.69 -27.86 -0.97
C LEU A 33 -3.41 -28.07 -2.47
N SER A 34 -2.19 -27.81 -2.92
CA SER A 34 -1.80 -28.02 -4.32
C SER A 34 -1.92 -29.48 -4.75
N THR A 35 -1.46 -30.41 -3.91
CA THR A 35 -1.57 -31.84 -4.19
C THR A 35 -3.04 -32.26 -4.28
N PHE A 36 -3.87 -31.84 -3.31
CA PHE A 36 -5.29 -32.12 -3.29
C PHE A 36 -6.01 -31.58 -4.53
N LEU A 37 -5.83 -30.30 -4.86
CA LEU A 37 -6.53 -29.67 -5.98
C LEU A 37 -6.16 -30.31 -7.32
N VAL A 38 -4.87 -30.58 -7.57
CA VAL A 38 -4.42 -31.23 -8.80
C VAL A 38 -4.96 -32.66 -8.91
N MET A 39 -4.87 -33.45 -7.83
CA MET A 39 -5.37 -34.83 -7.82
C MET A 39 -6.89 -34.89 -7.94
N MET A 40 -7.62 -34.01 -7.25
CA MET A 40 -9.08 -33.94 -7.30
C MET A 40 -9.55 -33.53 -8.69
N THR A 41 -8.88 -32.54 -9.29
CA THR A 41 -9.13 -32.13 -10.66
C THR A 41 -8.84 -33.25 -11.65
N GLY A 42 -7.78 -34.03 -11.44
CA GLY A 42 -7.47 -35.20 -12.26
C GLY A 42 -8.55 -36.28 -12.19
N VAL A 43 -8.99 -36.66 -10.99
CA VAL A 43 -10.05 -37.65 -10.81
C VAL A 43 -11.39 -37.15 -11.36
N ALA A 44 -11.78 -35.91 -11.05
CA ALA A 44 -13.01 -35.31 -11.57
C ALA A 44 -12.96 -35.15 -13.10
N GLY A 45 -11.82 -34.75 -13.65
CA GLY A 45 -11.58 -34.66 -15.08
C GLY A 45 -11.70 -36.01 -15.77
N LEU A 46 -11.12 -37.08 -15.20
CA LEU A 46 -11.29 -38.44 -15.70
C LEU A 46 -12.74 -38.92 -15.58
N TRP A 47 -13.47 -38.53 -14.54
CA TRP A 47 -14.88 -38.90 -14.42
C TRP A 47 -15.74 -38.24 -15.51
N VAL A 48 -15.54 -36.94 -15.77
CA VAL A 48 -16.32 -36.19 -16.77
C VAL A 48 -15.88 -36.51 -18.19
N MET A 49 -14.58 -36.57 -18.45
CA MET A 49 -14.00 -36.69 -19.79
C MET A 49 -13.58 -38.11 -20.15
N GLY A 50 -13.59 -39.06 -19.20
CA GLY A 50 -13.01 -40.39 -19.38
C GLY A 50 -13.64 -41.18 -20.51
N GLN A 51 -14.96 -41.15 -20.66
CA GLN A 51 -15.66 -41.82 -21.76
C GLN A 51 -15.27 -41.24 -23.13
N TRP A 52 -15.15 -39.91 -23.22
CA TRP A 52 -14.70 -39.24 -24.44
C TRP A 52 -13.25 -39.57 -24.78
N VAL A 53 -12.33 -39.53 -23.79
CA VAL A 53 -10.92 -39.91 -23.97
C VAL A 53 -10.80 -41.37 -24.38
N ALA A 54 -11.49 -42.28 -23.69
CA ALA A 54 -11.47 -43.72 -23.99
C ALA A 54 -11.96 -44.00 -25.42
N GLY A 55 -13.04 -43.36 -25.84
CA GLY A 55 -13.55 -43.47 -27.21
C GLY A 55 -12.53 -43.01 -28.26
N ARG A 56 -11.85 -41.88 -28.02
CA ARG A 56 -10.79 -41.38 -28.92
C ARG A 56 -9.57 -42.30 -28.94
N ILE A 57 -9.13 -42.82 -27.80
CA ILE A 57 -8.03 -43.80 -27.74
C ILE A 57 -8.39 -45.06 -28.52
N VAL A 58 -9.61 -45.59 -28.34
CA VAL A 58 -10.08 -46.76 -29.11
C VAL A 58 -10.10 -46.46 -30.61
N ALA A 59 -10.57 -45.28 -31.02
CA ALA A 59 -10.57 -44.87 -32.42
C ALA A 59 -9.14 -44.76 -32.99
N LEU A 60 -8.20 -44.17 -32.24
CA LEU A 60 -6.79 -44.06 -32.61
C LEU A 60 -6.13 -45.43 -32.75
N VAL A 61 -6.36 -46.34 -31.81
CA VAL A 61 -5.82 -47.70 -31.86
C VAL A 61 -6.42 -48.47 -33.04
N LYS A 62 -7.73 -48.39 -33.26
CA LYS A 62 -8.36 -49.01 -34.43
C LYS A 62 -7.80 -48.46 -35.74
N GLY A 63 -7.73 -47.14 -35.88
CA GLY A 63 -7.20 -46.47 -37.07
C GLY A 63 -5.73 -46.80 -37.33
N GLY A 64 -4.90 -46.90 -36.28
CA GLY A 64 -3.49 -47.27 -36.40
C GLY A 64 -3.22 -48.75 -36.68
N LEU A 65 -4.18 -49.63 -36.38
CA LEU A 65 -4.09 -51.08 -36.64
C LEU A 65 -4.79 -51.50 -37.94
N THR A 66 -5.62 -50.63 -38.53
CA THR A 66 -6.18 -50.82 -39.86
C THR A 66 -5.23 -50.23 -40.91
N PHE A 67 -4.77 -51.06 -41.85
CA PHE A 67 -3.88 -50.64 -42.94
C PHE A 67 -4.59 -50.69 -44.28
N GLU A 68 -4.64 -49.55 -44.97
CA GLU A 68 -5.00 -49.51 -46.39
C GLU A 68 -3.76 -49.82 -47.24
N PRO A 69 -3.85 -50.73 -48.23
CA PRO A 69 -2.71 -51.12 -49.06
C PRO A 69 -2.05 -49.96 -49.82
N GLU A 70 -2.80 -48.90 -50.12
CA GLU A 70 -2.32 -47.70 -50.81
C GLU A 70 -1.39 -46.88 -49.90
N LEU A 71 -1.77 -46.74 -48.63
CA LEU A 71 -1.00 -46.08 -47.58
C LEU A 71 0.33 -46.80 -47.30
N ALA A 72 0.37 -48.13 -47.45
CA ALA A 72 1.59 -48.91 -47.21
C ALA A 72 2.65 -48.81 -48.33
N ARG A 73 2.29 -48.24 -49.49
CA ARG A 73 3.15 -48.17 -50.69
C ARG A 73 3.66 -46.76 -50.99
N ASP A 74 3.08 -45.73 -50.38
CA ASP A 74 3.47 -44.34 -50.57
C ASP A 74 3.98 -43.71 -49.27
N THR A 75 5.27 -43.46 -49.21
CA THR A 75 5.95 -42.84 -48.06
C THR A 75 5.37 -41.46 -47.70
N ALA A 76 4.92 -40.67 -48.67
CA ALA A 76 4.35 -39.34 -48.40
C ALA A 76 2.99 -39.46 -47.68
N LEU A 77 2.15 -40.41 -48.09
CA LEU A 77 0.87 -40.71 -47.43
C LEU A 77 1.09 -41.28 -46.02
N MET A 78 2.12 -42.12 -45.82
CA MET A 78 2.48 -42.61 -44.48
C MET A 78 2.82 -41.47 -43.51
N VAL A 79 3.62 -40.50 -43.96
CA VAL A 79 4.01 -39.33 -43.14
C VAL A 79 2.81 -38.44 -42.83
N ALA A 80 1.91 -38.22 -43.80
CA ALA A 80 0.69 -37.47 -43.57
C ALA A 80 -0.21 -38.14 -42.53
N ASN A 81 -0.44 -39.46 -42.66
CA ASN A 81 -1.23 -40.22 -41.69
C ASN A 81 -0.59 -40.22 -40.29
N LEU A 82 0.73 -40.33 -40.20
CA LEU A 82 1.44 -40.21 -38.92
C LEU A 82 1.20 -38.85 -38.26
N ARG A 83 1.26 -37.76 -39.04
CA ARG A 83 0.96 -36.41 -38.55
C ARG A 83 -0.48 -36.32 -38.03
N ASP A 84 -1.44 -36.88 -38.74
CA ASP A 84 -2.85 -36.82 -38.35
C ASP A 84 -3.10 -37.61 -37.05
N VAL A 85 -2.56 -38.83 -36.95
CA VAL A 85 -2.61 -39.66 -35.73
C VAL A 85 -1.94 -38.95 -34.55
N LEU A 86 -0.77 -38.33 -34.74
CA LEU A 86 -0.09 -37.56 -33.70
C LEU A 86 -0.91 -36.34 -33.28
N THR A 87 -1.49 -35.63 -34.24
CA THR A 87 -2.32 -34.45 -33.97
C THR A 87 -3.55 -34.84 -33.17
N ASP A 88 -4.25 -35.91 -33.56
CA ASP A 88 -5.41 -36.41 -32.84
C ASP A 88 -5.06 -36.95 -31.45
N ALA A 89 -3.90 -37.60 -31.29
CA ALA A 89 -3.41 -38.03 -29.98
C ALA A 89 -3.15 -36.83 -29.05
N VAL A 90 -2.48 -35.79 -29.55
CA VAL A 90 -2.25 -34.54 -28.80
C VAL A 90 -3.56 -33.88 -28.44
N LEU A 91 -4.50 -33.74 -29.39
CA LEU A 91 -5.81 -33.12 -29.13
C LEU A 91 -6.69 -33.93 -28.18
N THR A 92 -6.48 -35.24 -28.09
CA THR A 92 -7.19 -36.11 -27.12
C THR A 92 -6.71 -35.84 -25.69
N VAL A 93 -5.41 -35.66 -25.52
CA VAL A 93 -4.76 -35.55 -24.20
C VAL A 93 -4.68 -34.09 -23.73
N ALA A 94 -4.63 -33.14 -24.65
CA ALA A 94 -4.48 -31.71 -24.36
C ALA A 94 -5.55 -31.15 -23.39
N PRO A 95 -6.85 -31.46 -23.50
CA PRO A 95 -7.85 -30.95 -22.57
C PRO A 95 -7.63 -31.43 -21.13
N VAL A 96 -7.19 -32.69 -20.95
CA VAL A 96 -6.88 -33.24 -19.62
C VAL A 96 -5.69 -32.50 -19.01
N PHE A 97 -4.61 -32.30 -19.79
CA PHE A 97 -3.46 -31.52 -19.34
C PHE A 97 -3.81 -30.06 -19.07
N ALA A 98 -4.67 -29.44 -19.90
CA ALA A 98 -5.07 -28.05 -19.71
C ALA A 98 -5.80 -27.85 -18.37
N VAL A 99 -6.71 -28.77 -18.03
CA VAL A 99 -7.46 -28.72 -16.77
C VAL A 99 -6.56 -29.00 -15.57
N LEU A 100 -5.61 -29.96 -15.68
CA LEU A 100 -4.60 -30.19 -14.64
C LEU A 100 -3.66 -28.99 -14.45
N LEU A 101 -3.21 -28.36 -15.53
CA LEU A 101 -2.36 -27.17 -15.50
C LEU A 101 -3.11 -26.00 -14.87
N ALA A 102 -4.39 -25.81 -15.22
CA ALA A 102 -5.24 -24.81 -14.58
C ALA A 102 -5.34 -25.04 -13.06
N ALA A 103 -5.52 -26.27 -12.60
CA ALA A 103 -5.53 -26.59 -11.17
C ALA A 103 -4.17 -26.35 -10.49
N ALA A 104 -3.07 -26.72 -11.15
CA ALA A 104 -1.71 -26.51 -10.64
C ALA A 104 -1.38 -25.02 -10.47
N VAL A 105 -1.89 -24.16 -11.36
CA VAL A 105 -1.76 -22.70 -11.27
C VAL A 105 -2.76 -22.09 -10.28
N ALA A 106 -3.99 -22.60 -10.23
CA ALA A 106 -5.02 -22.10 -9.33
C ALA A 106 -4.66 -22.33 -7.86
N ALA A 107 -4.03 -23.45 -7.52
CA ALA A 107 -3.69 -23.79 -6.14
C ALA A 107 -2.83 -22.73 -5.40
N PRO A 108 -1.68 -22.27 -5.93
CA PRO A 108 -0.91 -21.21 -5.30
C PRO A 108 -1.65 -19.85 -5.32
N ILE A 109 -2.44 -19.58 -6.37
CA ILE A 109 -3.21 -18.33 -6.48
C ILE A 109 -4.31 -18.25 -5.41
N LEU A 110 -5.02 -19.36 -5.15
CA LEU A 110 -6.08 -19.42 -4.14
C LEU A 110 -5.54 -19.14 -2.72
N MET A 111 -4.28 -19.46 -2.46
CA MET A 111 -3.67 -19.24 -1.14
C MET A 111 -2.95 -17.89 -1.02
N GLY A 112 -2.03 -17.59 -1.94
CA GLY A 112 -1.14 -16.44 -1.85
C GLY A 112 -1.54 -15.25 -2.71
N GLY A 113 -2.55 -15.40 -3.56
CA GLY A 113 -2.87 -14.46 -4.61
C GLY A 113 -1.91 -14.55 -5.81
N MET A 114 -2.16 -13.71 -6.81
CA MET A 114 -1.26 -13.57 -7.95
C MET A 114 -0.15 -12.58 -7.61
N VAL A 115 1.08 -13.06 -7.46
CA VAL A 115 2.25 -12.24 -7.11
C VAL A 115 3.36 -12.45 -8.13
N PHE A 116 3.76 -11.37 -8.79
CA PHE A 116 4.88 -11.36 -9.73
C PHE A 116 6.08 -10.65 -9.10
N SER A 117 7.13 -11.41 -8.78
CA SER A 117 8.36 -10.87 -8.18
C SER A 117 9.58 -11.12 -9.07
N PRO A 118 10.07 -10.10 -9.80
CA PRO A 118 11.35 -10.21 -10.53
C PRO A 118 12.52 -10.48 -9.59
N LYS A 119 12.46 -10.00 -8.34
CA LYS A 119 13.48 -10.24 -7.31
C LYS A 119 13.60 -11.73 -6.96
N ALA A 120 12.50 -12.48 -7.03
CA ALA A 120 12.52 -13.93 -6.78
C ALA A 120 13.29 -14.71 -7.87
N LEU A 121 13.38 -14.17 -9.09
CA LEU A 121 14.12 -14.75 -10.23
C LEU A 121 15.63 -14.50 -10.17
N GLN A 122 16.10 -13.64 -9.26
CA GLN A 122 17.52 -13.36 -9.12
C GLN A 122 18.30 -14.58 -8.61
N PHE A 123 19.47 -14.80 -9.19
CA PHE A 123 20.38 -15.86 -8.75
C PHE A 123 21.00 -15.51 -7.39
N LYS A 124 20.61 -16.25 -6.34
CA LYS A 124 21.12 -16.07 -4.97
C LYS A 124 21.98 -17.27 -4.59
N PHE A 125 23.31 -17.09 -4.55
CA PHE A 125 24.26 -18.15 -4.15
C PHE A 125 23.98 -18.72 -2.76
N GLU A 126 23.44 -17.91 -1.85
CA GLU A 126 23.06 -18.33 -0.49
C GLU A 126 22.00 -19.45 -0.44
N ARG A 127 21.19 -19.60 -1.50
CA ARG A 127 20.18 -20.67 -1.58
C ARG A 127 20.80 -22.04 -1.91
N MET A 128 22.05 -22.08 -2.39
CA MET A 128 22.76 -23.30 -2.77
C MET A 128 23.68 -23.84 -1.68
N ASP A 129 23.68 -23.24 -0.48
CA ASP A 129 24.52 -23.69 0.64
C ASP A 129 24.02 -25.03 1.22
N PRO A 130 24.76 -26.14 1.05
CA PRO A 130 24.34 -27.46 1.51
C PRO A 130 24.31 -27.58 3.04
N LEU A 131 25.14 -26.81 3.77
CA LEU A 131 25.18 -26.84 5.23
C LEU A 131 23.89 -26.28 5.83
N LYS A 132 23.40 -25.16 5.27
CA LYS A 132 22.09 -24.60 5.65
C LYS A 132 20.93 -25.54 5.28
N GLY A 133 21.06 -26.30 4.19
CA GLY A 133 20.10 -27.34 3.81
C GLY A 133 20.00 -28.45 4.86
N LEU A 134 21.14 -29.00 5.28
CA LEU A 134 21.20 -30.03 6.32
C LEU A 134 20.68 -29.53 7.68
N GLY A 135 21.02 -28.29 8.06
CA GLY A 135 20.50 -27.68 9.28
C GLY A 135 18.97 -27.58 9.30
N LYS A 136 18.34 -27.29 8.14
CA LYS A 136 16.88 -27.28 8.01
C LYS A 136 16.28 -28.69 8.11
N MET A 137 16.95 -29.72 7.58
CA MET A 137 16.48 -31.11 7.66
C MET A 137 16.48 -31.64 9.10
N PHE A 138 17.49 -31.29 9.90
CA PHE A 138 17.62 -31.69 11.31
C PHE A 138 17.08 -30.63 12.29
N SER A 139 16.14 -29.79 11.86
CA SER A 139 15.49 -28.79 12.70
C SER A 139 14.12 -29.26 13.22
N VAL A 140 13.53 -28.51 14.15
CA VAL A 140 12.13 -28.68 14.58
C VAL A 140 11.17 -28.66 13.38
N HIS A 141 11.48 -27.86 12.36
CA HIS A 141 10.71 -27.82 11.13
C HIS A 141 10.80 -29.13 10.34
N GLY A 142 12.00 -29.71 10.22
CA GLY A 142 12.19 -31.02 9.57
C GLY A 142 11.45 -32.15 10.30
N ALA A 143 11.48 -32.16 11.65
CA ALA A 143 10.73 -33.12 12.45
C ALA A 143 9.21 -32.97 12.27
N ALA A 144 8.70 -31.73 12.22
CA ALA A 144 7.28 -31.47 11.96
C ALA A 144 6.84 -31.97 10.57
N GLU A 145 7.66 -31.75 9.54
CA GLU A 145 7.38 -32.25 8.18
C GLU A 145 7.41 -33.79 8.11
N LEU A 146 8.32 -34.45 8.84
CA LEU A 146 8.33 -35.92 8.95
C LEU A 146 7.02 -36.44 9.54
N VAL A 147 6.54 -35.84 10.64
CA VAL A 147 5.28 -36.23 11.28
C VAL A 147 4.11 -36.05 10.32
N LYS A 148 4.03 -34.92 9.59
CA LYS A 148 3.01 -34.72 8.56
C LYS A 148 3.07 -35.78 7.45
N ALA A 149 4.28 -36.12 6.99
CA ALA A 149 4.47 -37.13 5.96
C ALA A 149 4.02 -38.53 6.43
N LEU A 150 4.31 -38.90 7.67
CA LEU A 150 3.85 -40.15 8.28
C LEU A 150 2.32 -40.17 8.44
N LEU A 151 1.73 -39.10 8.97
CA LEU A 151 0.27 -38.97 9.09
C LEU A 151 -0.41 -39.07 7.72
N LYS A 152 0.15 -38.42 6.70
CA LYS A 152 -0.31 -38.54 5.31
C LYS A 152 -0.23 -39.97 4.81
N ALA A 153 0.89 -40.64 4.99
CA ALA A 153 1.09 -42.02 4.52
C ALA A 153 0.09 -42.98 5.19
N VAL A 154 -0.12 -42.85 6.51
CA VAL A 154 -1.10 -43.65 7.24
C VAL A 154 -2.52 -43.35 6.78
N LEU A 155 -2.88 -42.08 6.59
CA LEU A 155 -4.22 -41.69 6.13
C LEU A 155 -4.50 -42.20 4.72
N VAL A 156 -3.63 -41.89 3.75
CA VAL A 156 -3.79 -42.27 2.34
C VAL A 156 -3.71 -43.79 2.19
N GLY A 157 -2.73 -44.43 2.84
CA GLY A 157 -2.57 -45.88 2.83
C GLY A 157 -3.74 -46.61 3.50
N GLY A 158 -4.22 -46.08 4.64
CA GLY A 158 -5.37 -46.63 5.36
C GLY A 158 -6.67 -46.51 4.57
N VAL A 159 -6.95 -45.34 3.98
CA VAL A 159 -8.14 -45.13 3.13
C VAL A 159 -8.03 -45.96 1.86
N GLY A 160 -6.85 -46.07 1.25
CA GLY A 160 -6.62 -46.92 0.09
C GLY A 160 -6.84 -48.41 0.40
N ALA A 161 -6.28 -48.91 1.50
CA ALA A 161 -6.49 -50.29 1.95
C ALA A 161 -7.97 -50.56 2.26
N TRP A 162 -8.64 -49.61 2.92
CA TRP A 162 -10.07 -49.71 3.19
C TRP A 162 -10.93 -49.70 1.92
N ALA A 163 -10.62 -48.84 0.94
CA ALA A 163 -11.31 -48.79 -0.34
C ALA A 163 -11.18 -50.12 -1.10
N ILE A 164 -9.98 -50.69 -1.15
CA ILE A 164 -9.74 -52.01 -1.75
C ILE A 164 -10.53 -53.10 -1.00
N TRP A 165 -10.49 -53.09 0.33
CA TRP A 165 -11.22 -54.06 1.15
C TRP A 165 -12.74 -54.00 0.93
N ARG A 166 -13.27 -52.78 0.79
CA ARG A 166 -14.69 -52.52 0.50
C ARG A 166 -15.10 -53.06 -0.87
N GLU A 167 -14.29 -52.85 -1.90
CA GLU A 167 -14.62 -53.22 -3.28
C GLU A 167 -14.13 -54.63 -3.67
N LYS A 168 -13.52 -55.38 -2.73
CA LYS A 168 -12.93 -56.71 -2.99
C LYS A 168 -13.89 -57.69 -3.66
N ASP A 169 -15.16 -57.71 -3.25
CA ASP A 169 -16.14 -58.67 -3.74
C ASP A 169 -16.57 -58.32 -5.16
N GLN A 170 -16.69 -57.02 -5.48
CA GLN A 170 -16.94 -56.55 -6.84
C GLN A 170 -15.74 -56.83 -7.74
N LEU A 171 -14.52 -56.60 -7.26
CA LEU A 171 -13.29 -56.92 -8.00
C LEU A 171 -13.19 -58.40 -8.36
N LEU A 172 -13.57 -59.30 -7.44
CA LEU A 172 -13.63 -60.74 -7.72
C LEU A 172 -14.77 -61.08 -8.69
N ALA A 173 -15.92 -60.41 -8.59
CA ALA A 173 -17.05 -60.61 -9.48
C ALA A 173 -16.76 -60.20 -10.94
N LEU A 174 -15.83 -59.25 -11.18
CA LEU A 174 -15.41 -58.88 -12.54
C LEU A 174 -14.89 -60.08 -13.36
N MET A 175 -14.33 -61.10 -12.70
CA MET A 175 -13.77 -62.29 -13.36
C MET A 175 -14.83 -63.18 -14.01
N SER A 176 -16.09 -63.09 -13.56
CA SER A 176 -17.21 -63.89 -14.08
C SER A 176 -18.15 -63.09 -14.99
N GLN A 177 -17.87 -61.81 -15.22
CA GLN A 177 -18.66 -60.94 -16.07
C GLN A 177 -18.16 -60.91 -17.53
N PRO A 178 -19.03 -60.58 -18.51
CA PRO A 178 -18.61 -60.31 -19.88
C PRO A 178 -17.63 -59.14 -19.98
N LEU A 179 -16.63 -59.23 -20.87
CA LEU A 179 -15.52 -58.26 -20.98
C LEU A 179 -15.96 -56.79 -21.06
N VAL A 180 -16.98 -56.49 -21.87
CA VAL A 180 -17.43 -55.10 -22.10
C VAL A 180 -18.06 -54.50 -20.82
N SER A 181 -18.87 -55.27 -20.10
CA SER A 181 -19.43 -54.85 -18.81
C SER A 181 -18.34 -54.75 -17.74
N SER A 182 -17.40 -55.73 -17.68
CA SER A 182 -16.32 -55.73 -16.70
C SER A 182 -15.44 -54.48 -16.81
N LEU A 183 -15.18 -53.98 -18.02
CA LEU A 183 -14.38 -52.77 -18.22
C LEU A 183 -15.04 -51.51 -17.64
N ASN A 184 -16.37 -51.38 -17.81
CA ASN A 184 -17.10 -50.25 -17.27
C ASN A 184 -17.19 -50.32 -15.74
N ASP A 185 -17.53 -51.49 -15.19
CA ASP A 185 -17.62 -51.70 -13.74
C ASP A 185 -16.25 -51.50 -13.07
N PHE A 186 -15.17 -52.01 -13.68
CA PHE A 186 -13.81 -51.75 -13.22
C PHE A 186 -13.45 -50.27 -13.20
N ALA A 187 -13.79 -49.52 -14.27
CA ALA A 187 -13.54 -48.08 -14.33
C ALA A 187 -14.30 -47.33 -13.22
N GLN A 188 -15.54 -47.73 -12.91
CA GLN A 188 -16.31 -47.13 -11.81
C GLN A 188 -15.68 -47.42 -10.44
N ILE A 189 -15.25 -48.66 -10.20
CA ILE A 189 -14.54 -49.05 -8.96
C ILE A 189 -13.26 -48.22 -8.79
N VAL A 190 -12.46 -48.10 -9.86
CA VAL A 190 -11.22 -47.31 -9.84
C VAL A 190 -11.51 -45.84 -9.59
N LEU A 191 -12.48 -45.25 -10.29
CA LEU A 191 -12.84 -43.83 -10.12
C LEU A 191 -13.37 -43.55 -8.71
N PHE A 192 -14.27 -44.39 -8.20
CA PHE A 192 -14.82 -44.23 -6.85
C PHE A 192 -13.74 -44.40 -5.78
N SER A 193 -12.89 -45.42 -5.89
CA SER A 193 -11.77 -45.64 -4.98
C SER A 193 -10.77 -44.48 -5.02
N SER A 194 -10.45 -43.97 -6.21
CA SER A 194 -9.58 -42.80 -6.39
C SER A 194 -10.19 -41.56 -5.76
N LEU A 195 -11.49 -41.33 -5.97
CA LEU A 195 -12.21 -40.21 -5.38
C LEU A 195 -12.18 -40.28 -3.85
N LEU A 196 -12.35 -41.46 -3.26
CA LEU A 196 -12.26 -41.70 -1.82
C LEU A 196 -10.88 -41.34 -1.27
N VAL A 197 -9.82 -41.86 -1.89
CA VAL A 197 -8.44 -41.60 -1.46
C VAL A 197 -8.10 -40.12 -1.60
N VAL A 198 -8.43 -39.49 -2.73
CA VAL A 198 -8.15 -38.07 -2.94
C VAL A 198 -8.99 -37.19 -2.02
N SER A 199 -10.23 -37.59 -1.70
CA SER A 199 -11.05 -36.88 -0.70
C SER A 199 -10.43 -36.91 0.69
N SER A 200 -9.69 -37.95 1.06
CA SER A 200 -8.94 -37.94 2.34
C SER A 200 -7.82 -36.89 2.36
N LEU A 201 -7.24 -36.54 1.20
CA LEU A 201 -6.26 -35.44 1.11
C LEU A 201 -6.90 -34.08 1.41
N ALA A 202 -8.22 -33.95 1.22
CA ALA A 202 -8.94 -32.73 1.60
C ALA A 202 -8.80 -32.47 3.11
N LEU A 203 -8.83 -33.51 3.94
CA LEU A 203 -8.65 -33.38 5.38
C LEU A 203 -7.26 -32.82 5.73
N LEU A 204 -6.23 -33.28 5.01
CA LEU A 204 -4.87 -32.75 5.20
C LEU A 204 -4.75 -31.30 4.74
N ALA A 205 -5.36 -30.96 3.60
CA ALA A 205 -5.37 -29.59 3.11
C ALA A 205 -6.12 -28.65 4.07
N VAL A 206 -7.25 -29.06 4.62
CA VAL A 206 -8.04 -28.27 5.59
C VAL A 206 -7.25 -28.00 6.87
N LEU A 207 -6.37 -28.91 7.30
CA LEU A 207 -5.51 -28.70 8.47
C LEU A 207 -4.23 -27.92 8.14
N ASP A 208 -3.60 -28.18 6.99
CA ASP A 208 -2.34 -27.54 6.61
C ASP A 208 -2.56 -26.08 6.18
N VAL A 209 -3.65 -25.74 5.47
CA VAL A 209 -3.90 -24.38 4.99
C VAL A 209 -3.92 -23.33 6.14
N PRO A 210 -4.71 -23.47 7.21
CA PRO A 210 -4.69 -22.53 8.33
C PRO A 210 -3.34 -22.49 9.03
N PHE A 211 -2.66 -23.63 9.18
CA PHE A 211 -1.34 -23.70 9.80
C PHE A 211 -0.29 -22.94 8.99
N GLN A 212 -0.28 -23.07 7.66
CA GLN A 212 0.64 -22.36 6.78
C GLN A 212 0.35 -20.85 6.75
N LEU A 213 -0.93 -20.45 6.75
CA LEU A 213 -1.31 -19.04 6.86
C LEU A 213 -0.87 -18.43 8.19
N TRP A 214 -1.11 -19.14 9.30
CA TRP A 214 -0.64 -18.72 10.61
C TRP A 214 0.88 -18.59 10.64
N GLN A 215 1.61 -19.60 10.18
CA GLN A 215 3.08 -19.56 10.14
C GLN A 215 3.61 -18.44 9.24
N TYR A 216 2.94 -18.14 8.12
CA TYR A 216 3.30 -17.03 7.24
C TYR A 216 3.17 -15.69 7.96
N HIS A 217 2.03 -15.44 8.62
CA HIS A 217 1.83 -14.21 9.38
C HIS A 217 2.75 -14.11 10.61
N ASP A 218 3.02 -15.23 11.28
CA ASP A 218 3.93 -15.31 12.42
C ASP A 218 5.36 -14.90 12.04
N LYS A 219 5.86 -15.39 10.89
CA LYS A 219 7.18 -15.01 10.35
C LYS A 219 7.28 -13.52 9.97
N LEU A 220 6.15 -12.87 9.68
CA LEU A 220 6.09 -11.46 9.31
C LEU A 220 5.84 -10.53 10.50
N LYS A 221 5.70 -11.06 11.72
CA LYS A 221 5.61 -10.25 12.93
C LYS A 221 6.80 -9.33 13.08
N MET A 222 6.54 -8.19 13.69
CA MET A 222 7.50 -7.10 13.84
C MET A 222 7.74 -6.80 15.31
N THR A 223 8.90 -6.24 15.62
CA THR A 223 9.14 -5.66 16.94
C THR A 223 8.47 -4.29 17.05
N LYS A 224 8.19 -3.83 18.27
CA LYS A 224 7.66 -2.46 18.51
C LYS A 224 8.58 -1.38 17.93
N GLU A 225 9.89 -1.62 17.93
CA GLU A 225 10.86 -0.69 17.36
C GLU A 225 10.78 -0.64 15.84
N GLN A 226 10.67 -1.79 15.17
CA GLN A 226 10.50 -1.88 13.72
C GLN A 226 9.22 -1.17 13.26
N VAL A 227 8.10 -1.37 13.96
CA VAL A 227 6.83 -0.68 13.65
C VAL A 227 6.98 0.85 13.80
N ARG A 228 7.60 1.31 14.89
CA ARG A 228 7.86 2.76 15.09
C ARG A 228 8.76 3.34 14.01
N GLN A 229 9.80 2.60 13.61
CA GLN A 229 10.71 3.03 12.56
C GLN A 229 10.01 3.13 11.21
N GLU A 230 9.16 2.15 10.87
CA GLU A 230 8.38 2.17 9.63
C GLU A 230 7.36 3.32 9.59
N HIS A 231 6.72 3.63 10.72
CA HIS A 231 5.87 4.83 10.84
C HIS A 231 6.69 6.11 10.63
N LYS A 232 7.90 6.22 11.21
CA LYS A 232 8.77 7.37 10.99
C LYS A 232 9.22 7.52 9.53
N GLU A 233 9.50 6.42 8.84
CA GLU A 233 9.90 6.44 7.43
C GLU A 233 8.74 6.82 6.50
N THR A 234 7.52 6.40 6.83
CA THR A 234 6.33 6.64 6.00
C THR A 234 5.74 8.04 6.25
N GLU A 235 5.62 8.44 7.51
CA GLU A 235 4.97 9.70 7.90
C GLU A 235 5.96 10.83 8.20
N GLY A 236 7.27 10.54 8.30
CA GLY A 236 8.29 11.48 8.76
C GLY A 236 8.26 11.67 10.27
N ASP A 237 9.39 12.10 10.85
CA ASP A 237 9.47 12.35 12.30
C ASP A 237 8.58 13.54 12.70
N PRO A 238 7.60 13.34 13.62
CA PRO A 238 6.76 14.41 14.14
C PRO A 238 7.57 15.58 14.72
N GLN A 239 8.71 15.29 15.36
CA GLN A 239 9.60 16.31 15.91
C GLN A 239 10.25 17.14 14.81
N LEU A 240 10.65 16.49 13.71
CA LEU A 240 11.19 17.18 12.55
C LEU A 240 10.14 18.07 11.88
N LYS A 241 8.90 17.57 11.70
CA LYS A 241 7.78 18.38 11.20
C LYS A 241 7.45 19.58 12.10
N ALA A 242 7.56 19.42 13.43
CA ALA A 242 7.36 20.52 14.38
C ALA A 242 8.49 21.56 14.28
N ARG A 243 9.75 21.12 14.21
CA ARG A 243 10.92 21.99 14.04
C ARG A 243 10.87 22.78 12.73
N ILE A 244 10.48 22.13 11.63
CA ILE A 244 10.30 22.81 10.33
C ILE A 244 9.25 23.91 10.46
N ARG A 245 8.10 23.63 11.09
CA ARG A 245 7.04 24.64 11.31
C ARG A 245 7.51 25.80 12.20
N GLN A 246 8.31 25.52 13.24
CA GLN A 246 8.89 26.58 14.09
C GLN A 246 9.85 27.46 13.30
N ALA A 247 10.79 26.85 12.55
CA ALA A 247 11.75 27.58 11.73
C ALA A 247 11.05 28.45 10.65
N GLN A 248 9.99 27.94 10.03
CA GLN A 248 9.17 28.71 9.09
C GLN A 248 8.55 29.95 9.74
N ARG A 249 7.98 29.82 10.95
CA ARG A 249 7.41 30.96 11.69
C ARG A 249 8.47 31.99 12.08
N GLU A 250 9.65 31.55 12.50
CA GLU A 250 10.76 32.44 12.83
C GLU A 250 11.27 33.21 11.62
N MET A 251 11.44 32.55 10.47
CA MET A 251 11.82 33.21 9.23
C MET A 251 10.79 34.24 8.78
N ALA A 252 9.49 33.91 8.85
CA ALA A 252 8.42 34.85 8.55
C ALA A 252 8.45 36.08 9.45
N ARG A 253 8.64 35.89 10.78
CA ARG A 253 8.79 36.99 11.75
C ARG A 253 10.00 37.87 11.43
N ARG A 254 11.16 37.28 11.10
CA ARG A 254 12.36 38.04 10.73
C ARG A 254 12.15 38.89 9.47
N ARG A 255 11.49 38.33 8.44
CA ARG A 255 11.15 39.09 7.22
C ARG A 255 10.22 40.26 7.51
N MET A 256 9.16 40.02 8.29
CA MET A 256 8.24 41.07 8.70
C MET A 256 8.96 42.19 9.48
N MET A 257 9.85 41.84 10.41
CA MET A 257 10.63 42.85 11.17
C MET A 257 11.61 43.63 10.29
N ALA A 258 12.14 43.03 9.22
CA ALA A 258 13.03 43.70 8.28
C ALA A 258 12.30 44.73 7.38
N GLU A 259 10.96 44.66 7.29
CA GLU A 259 10.16 45.64 6.55
C GLU A 259 9.74 46.84 7.41
N VAL A 260 9.80 46.73 8.75
CA VAL A 260 9.45 47.84 9.67
C VAL A 260 10.26 49.12 9.41
N PRO A 261 11.59 49.09 9.16
CA PRO A 261 12.36 50.30 8.83
C PRO A 261 11.93 50.99 7.54
N LYS A 262 11.22 50.30 6.65
CA LYS A 262 10.74 50.83 5.37
C LYS A 262 9.29 51.34 5.46
N ALA A 263 8.69 51.29 6.64
CA ALA A 263 7.34 51.78 6.85
C ALA A 263 7.34 53.32 6.94
N ASP A 264 6.25 53.93 6.48
CA ASP A 264 6.08 55.38 6.54
C ASP A 264 5.50 55.80 7.91
N VAL A 265 4.72 54.92 8.54
CA VAL A 265 4.13 55.17 9.85
C VAL A 265 3.87 53.87 10.61
N VAL A 266 4.00 53.90 11.93
CA VAL A 266 3.52 52.84 12.83
C VAL A 266 2.36 53.36 13.68
N VAL A 267 1.20 52.72 13.52
CA VAL A 267 0.00 52.98 14.32
C VAL A 267 0.00 52.06 15.52
N THR A 268 -0.13 52.62 16.72
CA THR A 268 0.02 51.89 17.98
C THR A 268 -1.21 51.98 18.88
N ASN A 269 -1.44 50.90 19.62
CA ASN A 269 -2.22 50.85 20.85
C ASN A 269 -1.23 50.61 21.99
N PRO A 270 -1.08 51.53 22.98
CA PRO A 270 0.05 51.66 23.90
C PRO A 270 0.62 50.41 24.54
N THR A 271 -0.15 49.35 24.72
CA THR A 271 0.35 48.10 25.34
C THR A 271 0.07 46.85 24.52
N HIS A 272 -0.75 46.92 23.48
CA HIS A 272 -1.33 45.71 22.90
C HIS A 272 -1.10 45.51 21.40
N TYR A 273 -1.03 46.58 20.58
CA TYR A 273 -0.94 46.42 19.12
C TYR A 273 -0.01 47.43 18.49
N ALA A 274 0.72 47.01 17.46
CA ALA A 274 1.46 47.89 16.58
C ALA A 274 1.29 47.40 15.14
N VAL A 275 0.93 48.32 14.25
CA VAL A 275 0.76 48.06 12.81
C VAL A 275 1.57 49.09 12.02
N ALA A 276 2.51 48.60 11.21
CA ALA A 276 3.33 49.41 10.34
C ALA A 276 2.71 49.47 8.94
N LEU A 277 2.55 50.68 8.41
CA LEU A 277 1.97 50.95 7.11
C LEU A 277 3.03 51.54 6.18
N ARG A 278 2.97 51.16 4.91
CA ARG A 278 3.77 51.72 3.83
C ARG A 278 2.88 52.16 2.68
N TYR A 279 3.18 53.31 2.09
CA TYR A 279 2.45 53.86 0.96
C TYR A 279 3.38 54.62 0.01
N ASP A 280 3.49 54.12 -1.22
CA ASP A 280 4.17 54.81 -2.31
C ASP A 280 3.12 55.41 -3.27
N ALA A 281 2.96 56.73 -3.24
CA ALA A 281 1.98 57.46 -4.05
C ALA A 281 2.17 57.28 -5.56
N SER A 282 3.35 56.85 -6.02
CA SER A 282 3.64 56.62 -7.44
C SER A 282 3.27 55.21 -7.92
N LYS A 283 3.10 54.24 -7.01
CA LYS A 283 2.97 52.81 -7.34
C LYS A 283 1.80 52.10 -6.66
N MET A 284 1.27 52.63 -5.57
CA MET A 284 0.27 51.96 -4.74
C MET A 284 -1.07 52.68 -4.81
N GLY A 285 -2.16 51.93 -5.04
CA GLY A 285 -3.52 52.46 -5.01
C GLY A 285 -4.07 52.68 -3.59
N ALA A 286 -3.45 52.05 -2.58
CA ALA A 286 -3.77 52.20 -1.17
C ALA A 286 -2.57 51.82 -0.30
N PRO A 287 -2.47 52.32 0.95
CA PRO A 287 -1.45 51.89 1.91
C PRO A 287 -1.52 50.40 2.20
N VAL A 288 -0.36 49.77 2.40
CA VAL A 288 -0.19 48.33 2.66
C VAL A 288 0.35 48.11 4.06
N VAL A 289 -0.14 47.09 4.75
CA VAL A 289 0.39 46.66 6.05
C VAL A 289 1.67 45.87 5.84
N VAL A 290 2.82 46.40 6.27
CA VAL A 290 4.13 45.73 6.11
C VAL A 290 4.57 44.96 7.34
N ALA A 291 4.04 45.32 8.52
CA ALA A 291 4.20 44.54 9.74
C ALA A 291 3.01 44.75 10.66
N LYS A 292 2.60 43.70 11.38
CA LYS A 292 1.63 43.80 12.49
C LYS A 292 2.00 42.86 13.60
N GLY A 293 1.76 43.25 14.85
CA GLY A 293 2.03 42.42 16.01
C GLY A 293 1.19 42.79 17.21
N SER A 294 1.05 41.83 18.14
CA SER A 294 0.47 42.07 19.45
C SER A 294 1.52 41.90 20.56
N ASP A 295 1.28 42.54 21.71
CA ASP A 295 2.05 42.41 22.95
C ASP A 295 3.57 42.51 22.74
N HIS A 296 4.34 41.45 23.01
CA HIS A 296 5.79 41.43 22.80
C HIS A 296 6.22 41.75 21.37
N LEU A 297 5.45 41.31 20.37
CA LEU A 297 5.75 41.60 18.97
C LEU A 297 5.46 43.07 18.65
N ALA A 298 4.39 43.62 19.22
CA ALA A 298 4.08 45.05 19.11
C ALA A 298 5.18 45.90 19.75
N GLN A 299 5.66 45.51 20.93
CA GLN A 299 6.80 46.15 21.59
C GLN A 299 8.03 46.14 20.68
N LYS A 300 8.35 45.00 20.06
CA LYS A 300 9.52 44.91 19.19
C LYS A 300 9.39 45.74 17.91
N ILE A 301 8.20 45.82 17.33
CA ILE A 301 7.93 46.70 16.17
C ILE A 301 8.19 48.17 16.55
N ARG A 302 7.74 48.61 17.73
CA ARG A 302 7.97 49.99 18.20
C ARG A 302 9.44 50.28 18.48
N GLU A 303 10.17 49.33 19.07
CA GLU A 303 11.62 49.46 19.28
C GLU A 303 12.34 49.68 17.94
N ILE A 304 12.08 48.81 16.95
CA ILE A 304 12.70 48.91 15.62
C ILE A 304 12.28 50.21 14.90
N ALA A 305 11.01 50.61 15.02
CA ALA A 305 10.51 51.85 14.47
C ALA A 305 11.21 53.07 15.08
N ALA A 306 11.37 53.11 16.40
CA ALA A 306 12.09 54.17 17.11
C ALA A 306 13.57 54.21 16.72
N GLU A 307 14.25 53.06 16.64
CA GLU A 307 15.65 52.95 16.22
C GLU A 307 15.88 53.46 14.78
N ASN A 308 14.88 53.31 13.90
CA ASN A 308 14.96 53.72 12.50
C ASN A 308 14.25 55.05 12.20
N ASN A 309 13.85 55.81 13.23
CA ASN A 309 13.15 57.09 13.11
C ASN A 309 11.85 57.03 12.29
N VAL A 310 11.13 55.89 12.33
CA VAL A 310 9.81 55.77 11.72
C VAL A 310 8.78 56.45 12.63
N PRO A 311 7.99 57.42 12.13
CA PRO A 311 6.97 58.11 12.92
C PRO A 311 5.96 57.14 13.55
N MET A 312 5.73 57.30 14.85
CA MET A 312 4.74 56.53 15.60
C MET A 312 3.55 57.40 15.94
N LEU A 313 2.34 56.92 15.66
CA LEU A 313 1.10 57.57 16.05
C LEU A 313 0.31 56.65 16.99
N GLU A 314 -0.10 57.20 18.12
CA GLU A 314 -0.99 56.51 19.04
C GLU A 314 -2.43 56.70 18.59
N ALA A 315 -3.05 55.61 18.13
CA ALA A 315 -4.46 55.59 17.71
C ALA A 315 -5.05 54.21 18.02
N PRO A 316 -5.47 53.98 19.29
CA PRO A 316 -5.88 52.66 19.74
C PRO A 316 -7.03 52.02 18.92
N PRO A 317 -8.10 52.76 18.53
CA PRO A 317 -9.17 52.21 17.69
C PRO A 317 -8.68 51.75 16.31
N LEU A 318 -7.85 52.58 15.66
CA LEU A 318 -7.32 52.28 14.34
C LEU A 318 -6.32 51.12 14.38
N ALA A 319 -5.45 51.07 15.40
CA ALA A 319 -4.49 49.97 15.57
C ALA A 319 -5.19 48.61 15.75
N ARG A 320 -6.29 48.56 16.51
CA ARG A 320 -7.10 47.34 16.68
C ARG A 320 -7.78 46.94 15.37
N ALA A 321 -8.41 47.89 14.69
CA ALA A 321 -9.09 47.67 13.42
C ALA A 321 -8.13 47.14 12.34
N LEU A 322 -6.95 47.77 12.20
CA LEU A 322 -5.93 47.34 11.25
C LEU A 322 -5.37 45.96 11.60
N PHE A 323 -5.15 45.66 12.89
CA PHE A 323 -4.64 44.35 13.31
C PHE A 323 -5.64 43.21 13.01
N ALA A 324 -6.92 43.45 13.25
CA ALA A 324 -7.99 42.47 13.10
C ALA A 324 -8.40 42.24 11.64
N HIS A 325 -8.42 43.29 10.81
CA HIS A 325 -9.04 43.25 9.48
C HIS A 325 -8.05 43.37 8.30
N CYS A 326 -6.75 43.50 8.54
CA CYS A 326 -5.73 43.58 7.48
C CYS A 326 -4.60 42.59 7.73
N ASP A 327 -4.26 41.75 6.75
CA ASP A 327 -3.06 40.90 6.83
C ASP A 327 -1.80 41.59 6.30
N ILE A 328 -0.64 41.03 6.64
CA ILE A 328 0.65 41.52 6.16
C ILE A 328 0.70 41.40 4.63
N ASP A 329 1.30 42.38 3.97
CA ASP A 329 1.38 42.56 2.52
C ASP A 329 0.01 42.76 1.83
N GLN A 330 -1.06 43.05 2.58
CA GLN A 330 -2.36 43.44 2.03
C GLN A 330 -2.61 44.94 2.14
N ALA A 331 -3.29 45.48 1.13
CA ALA A 331 -3.81 46.83 1.15
C ALA A 331 -4.90 46.97 2.22
N VAL A 332 -4.96 48.13 2.85
CA VAL A 332 -5.99 48.46 3.84
C VAL A 332 -7.39 48.33 3.20
N PRO A 333 -8.43 47.88 3.92
CA PRO A 333 -9.81 47.89 3.45
C PRO A 333 -10.33 49.31 3.18
N ALA A 334 -11.22 49.46 2.20
CA ALA A 334 -11.80 50.74 1.82
C ALA A 334 -12.51 51.46 2.99
N THR A 335 -13.06 50.71 3.94
CA THR A 335 -13.71 51.24 5.14
C THR A 335 -12.77 51.99 6.08
N LEU A 336 -11.47 51.70 6.04
CA LEU A 336 -10.44 52.34 6.88
C LEU A 336 -9.64 53.40 6.10
N TYR A 337 -9.94 53.64 4.82
CA TYR A 337 -9.17 54.59 3.99
C TYR A 337 -9.16 56.00 4.54
N THR A 338 -10.30 56.50 5.02
CA THR A 338 -10.38 57.87 5.55
C THR A 338 -9.50 58.01 6.79
N ALA A 339 -9.60 57.06 7.74
CA ALA A 339 -8.80 57.05 8.95
C ALA A 339 -7.30 56.92 8.63
N VAL A 340 -6.91 56.04 7.70
CA VAL A 340 -5.50 55.88 7.32
C VAL A 340 -4.98 57.08 6.53
N ALA A 341 -5.79 57.68 5.65
CA ALA A 341 -5.39 58.88 4.90
C ALA A 341 -5.10 60.07 5.82
N GLU A 342 -5.88 60.24 6.89
CA GLU A 342 -5.60 61.26 7.92
C GLU A 342 -4.29 61.01 8.65
N VAL A 343 -3.98 59.75 8.97
CA VAL A 343 -2.68 59.37 9.56
C VAL A 343 -1.53 59.66 8.60
N MET A 344 -1.66 59.28 7.33
CA MET A 344 -0.63 59.55 6.32
C MET A 344 -0.44 61.05 6.05
N ALA A 345 -1.53 61.83 6.04
CA ALA A 345 -1.49 63.27 5.88
C ALA A 345 -0.79 63.96 7.06
N TYR A 346 -1.06 63.51 8.29
CA TYR A 346 -0.36 63.98 9.48
C TYR A 346 1.14 63.69 9.40
N VAL A 347 1.53 62.46 9.02
CA VAL A 347 2.94 62.08 8.89
C VAL A 347 3.64 62.86 7.78
N TYR A 348 2.96 63.12 6.66
CA TYR A 348 3.51 63.96 5.60
C TYR A 348 3.77 65.40 6.09
N GLN A 349 2.82 66.00 6.81
CA GLN A 349 2.99 67.32 7.42
C GLN A 349 4.09 67.32 8.49
N LEU A 350 4.21 66.24 9.28
CA LEU A 350 5.25 66.08 10.29
C LEU A 350 6.64 66.01 9.67
N ASN A 351 6.81 65.23 8.61
CA ASN A 351 8.06 65.15 7.85
C ASN A 351 8.42 66.49 7.19
N GLN A 352 7.43 67.21 6.66
CA GLN A 352 7.63 68.54 6.07
C GLN A 352 8.04 69.58 7.12
N TRP A 353 7.45 69.52 8.32
CA TRP A 353 7.83 70.35 9.47
C TRP A 353 9.27 70.04 9.95
N LEU A 354 9.63 68.76 10.08
CA LEU A 354 10.97 68.33 10.47
C LEU A 354 12.06 68.76 9.46
N ALA A 355 11.73 68.79 8.16
CA ALA A 355 12.68 69.11 7.09
C ALA A 355 12.80 70.63 6.81
N GLY A 356 11.71 71.40 6.92
CA GLY A 356 11.66 72.80 6.46
C GLY A 356 11.41 73.85 7.54
N GLY A 357 11.06 73.44 8.76
CA GLY A 357 10.61 74.34 9.84
C GLY A 357 9.24 74.97 9.58
N GLY A 358 8.51 75.32 10.65
CA GLY A 358 7.15 75.89 10.56
C GLY A 358 6.29 75.64 11.81
N LYS A 359 4.97 75.81 11.68
CA LYS A 359 4.00 75.46 12.75
C LYS A 359 3.88 73.94 12.85
N ALA A 360 4.08 73.39 14.06
CA ALA A 360 3.95 71.95 14.29
C ALA A 360 2.53 71.47 13.92
N PRO A 361 2.39 70.35 13.18
CA PRO A 361 1.09 69.80 12.84
C PRO A 361 0.37 69.32 14.11
N ALA A 362 -0.94 69.53 14.18
CA ALA A 362 -1.74 69.04 15.28
C ALA A 362 -1.89 67.51 15.17
N THR A 363 -1.68 66.80 16.28
CA THR A 363 -1.95 65.36 16.33
C THR A 363 -3.45 65.10 16.14
N PRO A 364 -3.86 64.22 15.21
CA PRO A 364 -5.26 63.90 15.02
C PRO A 364 -5.79 63.15 16.24
N GLN A 365 -6.79 63.71 16.93
CA GLN A 365 -7.34 63.15 18.18
C GLN A 365 -8.56 62.24 17.97
N ALA A 366 -9.28 62.38 16.85
CA ALA A 366 -10.51 61.65 16.57
C ALA A 366 -10.51 61.14 15.12
N LEU A 367 -9.75 60.07 14.88
CA LEU A 367 -9.73 59.41 13.56
C LEU A 367 -11.09 58.72 13.31
N PRO A 368 -11.69 58.89 12.11
CA PRO A 368 -12.99 58.33 11.78
C PRO A 368 -12.90 56.81 11.52
N VAL A 369 -12.82 56.03 12.60
CA VAL A 369 -12.86 54.55 12.55
C VAL A 369 -14.31 54.09 12.73
N PRO A 370 -14.89 53.36 11.76
CA PRO A 370 -16.24 52.79 11.90
C PRO A 370 -16.34 51.87 13.13
N ALA A 371 -17.42 52.01 13.91
CA ALA A 371 -17.61 51.28 15.18
C ALA A 371 -17.74 49.76 15.00
N ASP A 372 -18.15 49.31 13.82
CA ASP A 372 -18.22 47.90 13.39
C ASP A 372 -16.85 47.29 13.08
N MET A 373 -15.84 48.11 12.85
CA MET A 373 -14.47 47.70 12.49
C MET A 373 -13.49 47.77 13.66
N ASP A 374 -13.88 48.31 14.81
CA ASP A 374 -13.08 48.31 16.03
C ASP A 374 -13.57 47.21 17.00
N PRO A 375 -12.84 46.07 17.13
CA PRO A 375 -13.19 45.00 18.05
C PRO A 375 -13.29 45.44 19.53
N GLY A 376 -12.70 46.59 19.89
CA GLY A 376 -12.73 47.17 21.23
C GLY A 376 -13.87 48.15 21.48
N ALA A 377 -14.67 48.51 20.48
CA ALA A 377 -15.74 49.52 20.62
C ALA A 377 -16.89 49.09 21.56
N GLY A 378 -17.01 47.79 21.87
CA GLY A 378 -18.02 47.24 22.79
C GLY A 378 -17.56 46.99 24.23
N GLN A 379 -16.35 47.39 24.62
CA GLN A 379 -15.80 47.18 25.98
C GLN A 379 -15.62 48.49 26.78
N ALA A 380 -16.30 49.57 26.38
CA ALA A 380 -16.30 50.85 27.11
C ALA A 380 -17.36 50.89 28.21
#